data_AF-A0A534SGK0-F1
#
_entry.id   AF-A0A534SGK0-F1
#
_cell.length_a   1.000
_cell.length_b   1.000
_cell.length_c   1.000
_cell.angle_alpha   90.00
_cell.angle_beta   90.00
_cell.angle_gamma   90.00
#
_symmetry.space_group_name_H-M   'P 1'
#
loop_
_entity.id
_entity.type
_entity.pdbx_description
1 polymer ?
#
loop_
_entity_poly.entity_id
_entity_poly.type
_entity_poly.pdbx_seq_one_letter_code
_entity_poly.pdbx_strand_id
1 'polypeptide(L)'
;MMEDIANVGSALKRCLTIWVAAISLLNIVPAIIYAQVAKPPSAAKAPAPSKFHLEEARIEDIHRAIKSRQITCEQVVQAYLNRIRAYDGMCVAPVNPNDAGDPKNFFPDVAKYTGTPLQPGVMQATISDPAKLQTYGYIRGVKNAGKLRSLSTVNIRGERSATCKATCDLHPSKGALPNTCSQSCEAFRAQPDGLERARELDRQFGANPNLAALPLYCTPFSIKDIFDTKDMRSTGGADVAYGMDAAPADSTIVAQLRAKGAIILAKANLSEYNGASGDPGGTAKADAVVLGAGNSRSTWAGNPCNPYDTERAPAQAASSSGSGVSVAANLVTCSICEETGGSCRVPAAYNGLANLNTGKAIIPFGGGIGADPFIDRAGIHCRTVKDTAIVLDALQDPKRGYYDPRDIYTALPKALIAQKPYASFAQ
;
A
#
# COMPACT_ATOMS: atom_id res chain seq x y z
N MET A 1 20.44 61.80 41.59
CA MET A 1 19.62 60.64 41.19
C MET A 1 19.39 60.55 39.67
N MET A 2 20.32 61.07 38.85
CA MET A 2 20.32 60.94 37.37
C MET A 2 21.71 60.55 36.82
N GLU A 3 22.72 60.33 37.67
CA GLU A 3 24.05 59.84 37.26
C GLU A 3 24.21 58.30 37.42
N ASP A 4 23.34 57.63 38.18
CA ASP A 4 23.46 56.18 38.41
C ASP A 4 22.82 55.30 37.30
N ILE A 5 22.01 55.87 36.40
CA ILE A 5 21.38 55.11 35.31
C ILE A 5 22.31 54.98 34.08
N ALA A 6 23.28 55.89 33.92
CA ALA A 6 24.21 55.85 32.79
C ALA A 6 25.29 54.73 32.93
N ASN A 7 25.65 54.36 34.16
CA ASN A 7 26.69 53.36 34.41
C ASN A 7 26.21 51.91 34.24
N VAL A 8 24.92 51.62 34.43
CA VAL A 8 24.35 50.27 34.24
C VAL A 8 24.26 49.89 32.74
N GLY A 9 24.01 50.88 31.86
CA GLY A 9 23.90 50.65 30.42
C GLY A 9 25.23 50.33 29.71
N SER A 10 26.37 50.80 30.24
CA SER A 10 27.69 50.53 29.64
C SER A 10 28.22 49.14 30.00
N ALA A 11 27.88 48.64 31.21
CA ALA A 11 28.26 47.31 31.67
C ALA A 11 27.51 46.18 30.93
N LEU A 12 26.20 46.36 30.65
CA LEU A 12 25.41 45.38 29.89
C LEU A 12 25.85 45.28 28.42
N LYS A 13 26.23 46.39 27.79
CA LYS A 13 26.76 46.35 26.41
C LYS A 13 28.09 45.62 26.32
N ARG A 14 28.98 45.76 27.31
CA ARG A 14 30.28 45.06 27.35
C ARG A 14 30.14 43.55 27.60
N CYS A 15 29.19 43.11 28.43
CA CYS A 15 28.91 41.68 28.62
C CYS A 15 28.32 41.01 27.36
N LEU A 16 27.47 41.71 26.61
CA LEU A 16 26.84 41.15 25.41
C LEU A 16 27.83 41.02 24.22
N THR A 17 28.80 41.93 24.10
CA THR A 17 29.83 41.83 23.04
C THR A 17 30.86 40.73 23.31
N ILE A 18 31.18 40.45 24.59
CA ILE A 18 32.11 39.37 24.97
C ILE A 18 31.47 37.99 24.76
N TRP A 19 30.16 37.85 24.96
CA TRP A 19 29.44 36.59 24.72
C TRP A 19 29.27 36.23 23.23
N VAL A 20 29.05 37.23 22.37
CA VAL A 20 28.92 36.99 20.91
C VAL A 20 30.27 36.65 20.27
N ALA A 21 31.38 37.21 20.76
CA ALA A 21 32.73 36.88 20.27
C ALA A 21 33.20 35.47 20.71
N ALA A 22 32.79 34.98 21.89
CA ALA A 22 33.17 33.67 22.39
C ALA A 22 32.49 32.50 21.63
N ILE A 23 31.26 32.70 21.14
CA ILE A 23 30.52 31.67 20.38
C ILE A 23 31.03 31.57 18.92
N SER A 24 31.58 32.65 18.37
CA SER A 24 32.14 32.65 17.01
C SER A 24 33.54 32.03 16.90
N LEU A 25 34.27 31.85 18.02
CA LEU A 25 35.63 31.26 18.01
C LEU A 25 35.66 29.76 18.33
N LEU A 26 34.57 29.18 18.84
CA LEU A 26 34.49 27.74 19.16
C LEU A 26 34.04 26.85 17.98
N ASN A 27 33.63 27.42 16.84
CA ASN A 27 33.20 26.66 15.66
C ASN A 27 34.16 26.72 14.46
N ILE A 28 35.30 27.42 14.57
CA ILE A 28 36.25 27.60 13.44
C ILE A 28 37.46 26.66 13.52
N VAL A 29 37.70 26.00 14.66
CA VAL A 29 38.92 25.19 14.88
C VAL A 29 38.82 23.70 14.43
N PRO A 30 37.66 23.04 14.26
CA PRO A 30 37.65 21.71 13.62
C PRO A 30 37.70 21.76 12.09
N ALA A 31 37.41 22.91 11.46
CA ALA A 31 37.21 23.02 10.01
C ALA A 31 38.50 23.07 9.18
N ILE A 32 39.66 23.38 9.80
CA ILE A 32 40.92 23.58 9.06
C ILE A 32 41.82 22.33 9.08
N ILE A 33 41.61 21.38 10.01
CA ILE A 33 42.40 20.14 10.07
C ILE A 33 41.83 19.02 9.17
N TYR A 34 40.55 19.11 8.75
CA TYR A 34 39.94 18.11 7.85
C TYR A 34 40.09 18.41 6.35
N ALA A 35 40.75 19.50 5.97
CA ALA A 35 40.81 19.95 4.57
C ALA A 35 42.06 19.50 3.78
N GLN A 36 42.96 18.68 4.34
CA GLN A 36 44.22 18.33 3.67
C GLN A 36 44.54 16.84 3.44
N VAL A 37 43.62 15.90 3.64
CA VAL A 37 43.83 14.50 3.18
C VAL A 37 42.56 13.87 2.59
N ALA A 38 41.95 14.54 1.60
CA ALA A 38 40.96 13.88 0.74
C ALA A 38 41.30 14.19 -0.72
N LYS A 39 42.13 13.33 -1.31
CA LYS A 39 42.30 13.26 -2.77
C LYS A 39 40.89 13.06 -3.35
N PRO A 40 40.44 13.86 -4.34
CA PRO A 40 39.14 13.63 -4.96
C PRO A 40 39.11 12.18 -5.44
N PRO A 41 38.01 11.42 -5.17
CA PRO A 41 37.92 10.07 -5.66
C PRO A 41 38.10 10.12 -7.17
N SER A 42 39.14 9.45 -7.65
CA SER A 42 39.31 9.15 -9.07
C SER A 42 37.95 8.71 -9.59
N ALA A 43 37.49 9.29 -10.70
CA ALA A 43 36.29 8.86 -11.39
C ALA A 43 36.40 7.35 -11.65
N ALA A 44 35.84 6.57 -10.72
CA ALA A 44 35.81 5.14 -10.85
C ALA A 44 34.96 4.86 -12.09
N LYS A 45 35.53 4.12 -13.02
CA LYS A 45 34.81 3.56 -14.16
C LYS A 45 33.47 3.04 -13.63
N ALA A 46 32.36 3.52 -14.21
CA ALA A 46 31.03 3.05 -13.84
C ALA A 46 31.05 1.52 -13.77
N PRO A 47 30.62 0.91 -12.64
CA PRO A 47 30.57 -0.54 -12.54
C PRO A 47 29.82 -1.08 -13.75
N ALA A 48 30.28 -2.22 -14.29
CA ALA A 48 29.50 -2.96 -15.28
C ALA A 48 28.06 -3.11 -14.74
N PRO A 49 27.02 -2.93 -15.56
CA PRO A 49 25.65 -2.89 -15.09
C PRO A 49 25.35 -4.13 -14.23
N SER A 50 25.15 -3.92 -12.93
CA SER A 50 24.72 -4.97 -12.02
C SER A 50 23.33 -5.44 -12.44
N LYS A 51 23.06 -6.74 -12.30
CA LYS A 51 21.72 -7.30 -12.53
C LYS A 51 20.67 -6.52 -11.74
N PHE A 52 19.46 -6.36 -12.29
CA PHE A 52 18.35 -5.73 -11.59
C PHE A 52 18.13 -6.38 -10.22
N HIS A 53 18.02 -5.53 -9.19
CA HIS A 53 17.75 -5.94 -7.82
C HIS A 53 16.39 -5.37 -7.41
N LEU A 54 15.50 -6.25 -6.96
CA LEU A 54 14.09 -5.92 -6.69
C LEU A 54 13.90 -5.23 -5.33
N GLU A 55 14.66 -5.64 -4.32
CA GLU A 55 14.51 -5.11 -2.97
C GLU A 55 14.93 -3.65 -2.98
N GLU A 56 14.11 -2.80 -2.36
CA GLU A 56 14.28 -1.34 -2.34
C GLU A 56 14.26 -0.65 -3.72
N ALA A 57 13.96 -1.35 -4.82
CA ALA A 57 13.93 -0.76 -6.15
C ALA A 57 12.90 0.38 -6.24
N ARG A 58 13.33 1.52 -6.76
CA ARG A 58 12.48 2.68 -7.06
C ARG A 58 11.88 2.55 -8.46
N ILE A 59 10.92 3.43 -8.79
CA ILE A 59 10.34 3.49 -10.14
C ILE A 59 11.45 3.72 -11.18
N GLU A 60 12.39 4.63 -10.88
CA GLU A 60 13.52 4.94 -11.75
C GLU A 60 14.51 3.79 -11.95
N ASP A 61 14.66 2.90 -10.96
CA ASP A 61 15.54 1.73 -11.06
C ASP A 61 14.98 0.71 -12.05
N ILE A 62 13.67 0.46 -11.99
CA ILE A 62 12.95 -0.39 -12.93
C ILE A 62 13.11 0.16 -14.36
N HIS A 63 12.88 1.47 -14.54
CA HIS A 63 13.03 2.12 -15.85
C HIS A 63 14.46 2.02 -16.39
N ARG A 64 15.48 2.30 -15.57
CA ARG A 64 16.89 2.17 -15.96
C ARG A 64 17.23 0.75 -16.37
N ALA A 65 16.80 -0.24 -15.59
CA ALA A 65 17.06 -1.66 -15.87
C ALA A 65 16.43 -2.10 -17.19
N ILE A 66 15.18 -1.70 -17.48
CA ILE A 66 14.52 -2.03 -18.74
C ILE A 66 15.18 -1.32 -19.93
N LYS A 67 15.47 -0.02 -19.83
CA LYS A 67 16.12 0.73 -20.92
C LYS A 67 17.52 0.22 -21.25
N SER A 68 18.24 -0.27 -20.25
CA SER A 68 19.55 -0.91 -20.42
C SER A 68 19.47 -2.39 -20.77
N ARG A 69 18.26 -2.93 -21.02
CA ARG A 69 18.00 -4.34 -21.38
C ARG A 69 18.50 -5.35 -20.34
N GLN A 70 18.59 -4.96 -19.08
CA GLN A 70 18.93 -5.87 -17.98
C GLN A 70 17.75 -6.76 -17.59
N ILE A 71 16.52 -6.26 -17.76
CA ILE A 71 15.29 -6.94 -17.40
C ILE A 71 14.15 -6.50 -18.33
N THR A 72 13.17 -7.37 -18.57
CA THR A 72 11.91 -7.04 -19.26
C THR A 72 10.78 -6.76 -18.27
N CYS A 73 9.65 -6.22 -18.72
CA CYS A 73 8.48 -6.04 -17.88
C CYS A 73 7.96 -7.37 -17.33
N GLU A 74 7.90 -8.41 -18.17
CA GLU A 74 7.53 -9.76 -17.74
C GLU A 74 8.46 -10.26 -16.63
N GLN A 75 9.77 -10.07 -16.76
CA GLN A 75 10.73 -10.50 -15.76
C GLN A 75 10.61 -9.70 -14.45
N VAL A 76 10.30 -8.39 -14.51
CA VAL A 76 10.00 -7.57 -13.33
C VAL A 76 8.79 -8.16 -12.59
N VAL A 77 7.67 -8.37 -13.30
CA VAL A 77 6.45 -8.93 -12.68
C VAL A 77 6.70 -10.32 -12.12
N GLN A 78 7.41 -11.18 -12.85
CA GLN A 78 7.76 -12.51 -12.38
C GLN A 78 8.60 -12.47 -11.10
N ALA A 79 9.54 -11.53 -10.97
CA ALA A 79 10.34 -11.36 -9.77
C ALA A 79 9.48 -10.98 -8.54
N TYR A 80 8.53 -10.06 -8.70
CA TYR A 80 7.59 -9.70 -7.63
C TYR A 80 6.64 -10.86 -7.29
N LEU A 81 6.12 -11.60 -8.28
CA LEU A 81 5.31 -12.80 -8.05
C LEU A 81 6.07 -13.91 -7.31
N ASN A 82 7.34 -14.11 -7.62
CA ASN A 82 8.20 -15.05 -6.89
C ASN A 82 8.30 -14.64 -5.42
N ARG A 83 8.47 -13.33 -5.15
CA ARG A 83 8.54 -12.81 -3.79
C ARG A 83 7.20 -12.91 -3.05
N ILE A 84 6.08 -12.63 -3.73
CA ILE A 84 4.72 -12.83 -3.18
C ILE A 84 4.53 -14.28 -2.77
N ARG A 85 4.88 -15.26 -3.63
CA ARG A 85 4.82 -16.69 -3.27
C ARG A 85 5.69 -17.03 -2.05
N ALA A 86 6.85 -16.41 -1.94
CA ALA A 86 7.79 -16.64 -0.85
C ALA A 86 7.30 -16.07 0.49
N TYR A 87 6.68 -14.89 0.53
CA TYR A 87 6.43 -14.16 1.77
C TYR A 87 4.96 -13.80 2.06
N ASP A 88 4.04 -13.98 1.12
CA ASP A 88 2.61 -13.79 1.40
C ASP A 88 1.98 -15.11 1.82
N GLY A 89 1.13 -15.08 2.86
CA GLY A 89 0.60 -16.27 3.52
C GLY A 89 0.34 -16.08 5.03
N MET A 90 -0.20 -17.10 5.68
CA MET A 90 -0.63 -17.03 7.08
C MET A 90 0.54 -16.73 8.05
N CYS A 91 0.35 -15.73 8.91
CA CYS A 91 1.35 -15.26 9.85
C CYS A 91 0.86 -15.23 11.31
N VAL A 92 -0.39 -15.66 11.53
CA VAL A 92 -1.05 -15.75 12.83
C VAL A 92 -1.44 -17.19 13.13
N ALA A 93 -1.62 -17.51 14.40
CA ALA A 93 -2.11 -18.80 14.87
C ALA A 93 -3.27 -18.62 15.85
N PRO A 94 -4.27 -19.52 15.83
CA PRO A 94 -5.32 -19.55 16.85
C PRO A 94 -4.73 -19.82 18.24
N VAL A 95 -5.34 -19.23 19.28
CA VAL A 95 -4.99 -19.49 20.68
C VAL A 95 -6.25 -19.80 21.49
N ASN A 96 -6.13 -20.63 22.52
CA ASN A 96 -7.20 -20.83 23.48
C ASN A 96 -6.97 -19.91 24.69
N PRO A 97 -7.72 -18.80 24.81
CA PRO A 97 -7.53 -17.86 25.92
C PRO A 97 -7.91 -18.47 27.27
N ASN A 98 -8.68 -19.55 27.30
CA ASN A 98 -9.10 -20.22 28.53
C ASN A 98 -8.05 -21.22 29.07
N ASP A 99 -6.98 -21.47 28.30
CA ASP A 99 -5.89 -22.34 28.73
C ASP A 99 -4.83 -21.49 29.46
N ALA A 100 -4.93 -21.42 30.79
CA ALA A 100 -3.98 -20.69 31.63
C ALA A 100 -2.58 -21.33 31.65
N GLY A 101 -2.44 -22.57 31.16
CA GLY A 101 -1.17 -23.28 31.04
C GLY A 101 -0.49 -23.08 29.68
N ASP A 102 -1.16 -22.48 28.69
CA ASP A 102 -0.55 -22.21 27.39
C ASP A 102 0.45 -21.04 27.51
N PRO A 103 1.77 -21.27 27.36
CA PRO A 103 2.76 -20.20 27.43
C PRO A 103 2.61 -19.16 26.31
N LYS A 104 1.72 -19.40 25.33
CA LYS A 104 1.38 -18.50 24.24
C LYS A 104 0.16 -17.63 24.55
N ASN A 105 -0.45 -17.82 25.72
CA ASN A 105 -1.61 -17.07 26.18
C ASN A 105 -1.17 -15.79 26.91
N PHE A 106 -1.48 -14.64 26.34
CA PHE A 106 -1.16 -13.32 26.90
C PHE A 106 -2.32 -12.71 27.70
N PHE A 107 -3.42 -13.44 27.92
CA PHE A 107 -4.59 -12.91 28.60
C PHE A 107 -4.36 -12.76 30.11
N PRO A 108 -4.65 -11.58 30.68
CA PRO A 108 -4.51 -11.35 32.12
C PRO A 108 -5.49 -12.23 32.88
N ASP A 109 -5.01 -12.85 33.97
CA ASP A 109 -5.73 -13.64 34.97
C ASP A 109 -7.19 -13.98 34.59
N VAL A 110 -7.36 -14.96 33.69
CA VAL A 110 -8.67 -15.35 33.14
C VAL A 110 -9.67 -15.69 34.25
N ALA A 111 -9.18 -16.11 35.43
CA ALA A 111 -10.01 -16.35 36.62
C ALA A 111 -10.71 -15.08 37.16
N LYS A 112 -10.20 -13.88 36.82
CA LYS A 112 -10.82 -12.58 37.18
C LYS A 112 -11.69 -12.01 36.08
N TYR A 113 -11.73 -12.60 34.89
CA TYR A 113 -12.55 -12.10 33.79
C TYR A 113 -14.02 -12.44 34.02
N THR A 114 -14.87 -11.42 34.17
CA THR A 114 -16.32 -11.56 34.44
C THR A 114 -17.19 -11.26 33.22
N GLY A 115 -16.61 -11.12 32.03
CA GLY A 115 -17.32 -10.82 30.79
C GLY A 115 -17.88 -12.06 30.08
N THR A 116 -18.31 -11.89 28.83
CA THR A 116 -18.81 -13.00 27.99
C THR A 116 -17.71 -14.04 27.73
N PRO A 117 -18.03 -15.35 27.66
CA PRO A 117 -17.03 -16.41 27.46
C PRO A 117 -16.03 -16.09 26.35
N LEU A 118 -14.74 -16.26 26.63
CA LEU A 118 -13.67 -15.99 25.67
C LEU A 118 -13.68 -17.08 24.60
N GLN A 119 -13.96 -16.71 23.35
CA GLN A 119 -14.08 -17.66 22.23
C GLN A 119 -12.70 -18.13 21.73
N PRO A 120 -12.35 -19.42 21.87
CA PRO A 120 -11.08 -19.93 21.39
C PRO A 120 -10.84 -19.64 19.91
N GLY A 121 -9.58 -19.40 19.57
CA GLY A 121 -9.13 -19.34 18.19
C GLY A 121 -9.41 -20.65 17.46
N VAL A 122 -9.99 -20.57 16.27
CA VAL A 122 -10.30 -21.73 15.44
C VAL A 122 -9.99 -21.45 13.98
N MET A 123 -9.70 -22.52 13.23
CA MET A 123 -9.72 -22.50 11.78
C MET A 123 -11.12 -22.89 11.31
N GLN A 124 -11.74 -22.07 10.47
CA GLN A 124 -13.08 -22.31 9.91
C GLN A 124 -13.03 -22.22 8.40
N ALA A 125 -13.89 -22.99 7.73
CA ALA A 125 -14.04 -22.91 6.28
C ALA A 125 -14.53 -21.52 5.84
N THR A 126 -14.02 -21.03 4.71
CA THR A 126 -14.51 -19.78 4.11
C THR A 126 -15.87 -20.01 3.45
N ILE A 127 -16.71 -18.97 3.41
CA ILE A 127 -18.06 -19.02 2.85
C ILE A 127 -18.00 -19.12 1.32
N SER A 128 -17.08 -18.40 0.68
CA SER A 128 -16.95 -18.45 -0.78
C SER A 128 -16.25 -19.71 -1.30
N ASP A 129 -15.37 -20.33 -0.51
CA ASP A 129 -14.70 -21.59 -0.84
C ASP A 129 -14.52 -22.49 0.41
N PRO A 130 -15.39 -23.49 0.62
CA PRO A 130 -15.29 -24.40 1.76
C PRO A 130 -13.98 -25.19 1.85
N ALA A 131 -13.18 -25.27 0.77
CA ALA A 131 -11.86 -25.90 0.77
C ALA A 131 -10.75 -25.01 1.36
N LYS A 132 -11.03 -23.74 1.61
CA LYS A 132 -10.10 -22.78 2.22
C LYS A 132 -10.46 -22.55 3.68
N LEU A 133 -9.45 -22.39 4.53
CA LEU A 133 -9.63 -22.12 5.95
C LEU A 133 -9.16 -20.71 6.31
N GLN A 134 -9.91 -20.05 7.17
CA GLN A 134 -9.57 -18.77 7.79
C GLN A 134 -9.60 -18.85 9.31
N THR A 135 -8.85 -17.96 9.95
CA THR A 135 -8.74 -17.91 11.41
C THR A 135 -9.79 -16.97 12.00
N TYR A 136 -10.50 -17.45 13.03
CA TYR A 136 -11.53 -16.73 13.78
C TYR A 136 -11.29 -16.87 15.28
N GLY A 137 -11.87 -15.98 16.07
CA GLY A 137 -11.69 -15.95 17.53
C GLY A 137 -10.33 -15.35 17.93
N TYR A 138 -9.82 -15.76 19.08
CA TYR A 138 -8.54 -15.27 19.58
C TYR A 138 -7.35 -15.82 18.80
N ILE A 139 -6.44 -14.92 18.41
CA ILE A 139 -5.24 -15.25 17.64
C ILE A 139 -4.02 -14.58 18.26
N ARG A 140 -2.85 -15.09 17.91
CA ARG A 140 -1.56 -14.43 18.15
C ARG A 140 -0.76 -14.36 16.86
N GLY A 141 0.14 -13.37 16.77
CA GLY A 141 1.18 -13.40 15.75
C GLY A 141 2.19 -14.53 16.02
N VAL A 142 2.80 -15.03 14.96
CA VAL A 142 3.83 -16.09 15.05
C VAL A 142 5.19 -15.43 14.89
N LYS A 143 6.08 -15.62 15.86
CA LYS A 143 7.47 -15.13 15.77
C LYS A 143 8.17 -15.68 14.54
N ASN A 144 8.80 -14.80 13.76
CA ASN A 144 9.52 -15.15 12.53
C ASN A 144 8.68 -16.02 11.58
N ALA A 145 7.41 -15.65 11.36
CA ALA A 145 6.47 -16.46 10.57
C ALA A 145 6.94 -16.71 9.13
N GLY A 146 7.85 -15.88 8.61
CA GLY A 146 8.30 -15.91 7.21
C GLY A 146 7.19 -15.55 6.21
N LYS A 147 6.01 -15.17 6.70
CA LYS A 147 4.79 -14.89 5.96
C LYS A 147 4.09 -13.66 6.52
N LEU A 148 3.28 -12.97 5.71
CA LEU A 148 2.76 -11.64 6.06
C LEU A 148 1.26 -11.39 5.79
N ARG A 149 0.60 -12.23 4.98
CA ARG A 149 -0.84 -12.12 4.61
C ARG A 149 -1.27 -10.70 4.20
N SER A 150 -0.43 -10.03 3.42
CA SER A 150 -0.58 -8.62 3.03
C SER A 150 -1.48 -8.42 1.82
N LEU A 151 -1.66 -9.44 0.99
CA LEU A 151 -2.47 -9.37 -0.23
C LEU A 151 -3.76 -10.19 -0.06
N SER A 152 -4.86 -9.69 -0.59
CA SER A 152 -6.13 -10.41 -0.64
C SER A 152 -6.26 -11.25 -1.92
N THR A 153 -5.83 -10.71 -3.06
CA THR A 153 -5.96 -11.35 -4.36
C THR A 153 -4.76 -10.98 -5.21
N VAL A 154 -4.17 -11.94 -5.92
CA VAL A 154 -3.06 -11.70 -6.85
C VAL A 154 -3.60 -11.83 -8.28
N ASN A 155 -3.18 -10.94 -9.19
CA ASN A 155 -3.66 -10.87 -10.57
C ASN A 155 -3.03 -11.96 -11.45
N ILE A 156 -3.39 -13.21 -11.20
CA ILE A 156 -2.97 -14.37 -11.98
C ILE A 156 -4.20 -15.17 -12.38
N ARG A 157 -4.23 -15.59 -13.64
CA ARG A 157 -5.35 -16.36 -14.18
C ARG A 157 -5.71 -17.56 -13.30
N GLY A 158 -7.00 -17.75 -13.11
CA GLY A 158 -7.58 -18.86 -12.35
C GLY A 158 -7.58 -18.66 -10.83
N GLU A 159 -6.88 -17.66 -10.30
CA GLU A 159 -6.78 -17.37 -8.86
C GLU A 159 -7.33 -15.97 -8.48
N ARG A 160 -7.53 -15.11 -9.47
CA ARG A 160 -7.91 -13.70 -9.30
C ARG A 160 -9.40 -13.43 -9.04
N SER A 161 -10.23 -14.48 -9.01
CA SER A 161 -11.67 -14.41 -8.73
C SER A 161 -12.16 -15.73 -8.12
N ALA A 162 -13.03 -15.64 -7.11
CA ALA A 162 -13.72 -16.81 -6.56
C ALA A 162 -14.89 -17.26 -7.46
N THR A 163 -15.54 -16.32 -8.16
CA THR A 163 -16.61 -16.60 -9.13
C THR A 163 -16.06 -17.27 -10.39
N CYS A 164 -14.94 -16.77 -10.92
CA CYS A 164 -14.33 -17.21 -12.18
C CYS A 164 -13.00 -17.92 -11.92
N LYS A 165 -13.02 -19.03 -11.18
CA LYS A 165 -11.81 -19.76 -10.80
C LYS A 165 -11.33 -20.77 -11.84
N ALA A 166 -10.05 -21.13 -11.76
CA ALA A 166 -9.43 -22.18 -12.56
C ALA A 166 -9.74 -22.07 -14.07
N THR A 167 -10.41 -23.07 -14.64
CA THR A 167 -10.71 -23.13 -16.08
C THR A 167 -11.67 -22.04 -16.56
N CYS A 168 -12.46 -21.45 -15.67
CA CYS A 168 -13.39 -20.35 -15.99
C CYS A 168 -12.68 -19.02 -16.31
N ASP A 169 -11.39 -18.90 -15.98
CA ASP A 169 -10.55 -17.73 -16.28
C ASP A 169 -9.38 -18.05 -17.21
N LEU A 170 -9.46 -19.16 -17.94
CA LEU A 170 -8.56 -19.37 -19.08
C LEU A 170 -8.83 -18.32 -20.16
N HIS A 171 -7.75 -17.78 -20.73
CA HIS A 171 -7.83 -16.77 -21.78
C HIS A 171 -8.75 -17.23 -22.94
N PRO A 172 -9.58 -16.36 -23.55
CA PRO A 172 -10.48 -16.73 -24.64
C PRO A 172 -9.83 -17.48 -25.81
N SER A 173 -8.56 -17.20 -26.11
CA SER A 173 -7.76 -17.93 -27.12
C SER A 173 -7.52 -19.41 -26.79
N LYS A 174 -7.82 -19.87 -25.57
CA LYS A 174 -7.74 -21.28 -25.15
C LYS A 174 -9.04 -22.06 -25.39
N GLY A 175 -10.09 -21.39 -25.86
CA GLY A 175 -11.36 -22.01 -26.21
C GLY A 175 -12.57 -21.29 -25.61
N ALA A 176 -13.75 -21.83 -25.92
CA ALA A 176 -15.02 -21.37 -25.35
C ALA A 176 -15.05 -21.55 -23.83
N LEU A 177 -15.82 -20.71 -23.16
CA LEU A 177 -16.07 -20.84 -21.72
C LEU A 177 -16.78 -22.17 -21.44
N PRO A 178 -16.30 -22.97 -20.47
CA PRO A 178 -17.00 -24.18 -20.08
C PRO A 178 -18.42 -23.89 -19.62
N ASN A 179 -19.38 -24.75 -20.01
CA ASN A 179 -20.81 -24.59 -19.64
C ASN A 179 -21.07 -24.66 -18.12
N THR A 180 -20.09 -25.12 -17.33
CA THR A 180 -20.14 -25.14 -15.86
C THR A 180 -19.79 -23.79 -15.23
N CYS A 181 -19.25 -22.85 -15.99
CA CYS A 181 -18.86 -21.53 -15.52
C CYS A 181 -20.02 -20.53 -15.66
N SER A 182 -20.07 -19.53 -14.78
CA SER A 182 -20.99 -18.41 -14.94
C SER A 182 -20.70 -17.64 -16.23
N GLN A 183 -21.73 -17.25 -16.97
CA GLN A 183 -21.59 -16.44 -18.18
C GLN A 183 -20.92 -15.08 -17.90
N SER A 184 -21.02 -14.56 -16.66
CA SER A 184 -20.30 -13.35 -16.24
C SER A 184 -18.78 -13.46 -16.38
N CYS A 185 -18.24 -14.69 -16.43
CA CYS A 185 -16.81 -14.93 -16.58
C CYS A 185 -16.27 -14.61 -17.99
N GLU A 186 -17.11 -14.48 -19.01
CA GLU A 186 -16.62 -14.23 -20.37
C GLU A 186 -15.92 -12.87 -20.49
N ALA A 187 -16.56 -11.81 -19.98
CA ALA A 187 -15.98 -10.46 -19.97
C ALA A 187 -14.77 -10.36 -19.03
N PHE A 188 -14.79 -11.11 -17.93
CA PHE A 188 -13.71 -11.15 -16.95
C PHE A 188 -12.45 -11.81 -17.51
N ARG A 189 -12.57 -13.02 -18.07
CA ARG A 189 -11.43 -13.78 -18.59
C ARG A 189 -10.79 -13.13 -19.80
N ALA A 190 -11.51 -12.25 -20.50
CA ALA A 190 -10.98 -11.41 -21.57
C ALA A 190 -10.04 -10.29 -21.07
N GLN A 191 -10.06 -9.94 -19.78
CA GLN A 191 -9.09 -8.99 -19.22
C GLN A 191 -7.71 -9.68 -19.08
N PRO A 192 -6.61 -8.98 -19.40
CA PRO A 192 -5.27 -9.54 -19.19
C PRO A 192 -5.00 -9.69 -17.69
N ASP A 193 -4.23 -10.71 -17.31
CA ASP A 193 -3.64 -10.77 -15.97
C ASP A 193 -2.35 -9.93 -15.87
N GLY A 194 -1.69 -9.94 -14.71
CA GLY A 194 -0.48 -9.15 -14.48
C GLY A 194 0.68 -9.51 -15.41
N LEU A 195 0.86 -10.80 -15.74
CA LEU A 195 1.93 -11.27 -16.63
C LEU A 195 1.61 -10.99 -18.09
N GLU A 196 0.36 -11.19 -18.50
CA GLU A 196 -0.12 -10.87 -19.85
C GLU A 196 0.04 -9.38 -20.12
N ARG A 197 -0.33 -8.54 -19.15
CA ARG A 197 -0.15 -7.09 -19.26
C ARG A 197 1.32 -6.69 -19.37
N ALA A 198 2.20 -7.35 -18.62
CA ALA A 198 3.63 -7.12 -18.72
C ALA A 198 4.17 -7.46 -20.12
N ARG A 199 3.78 -8.63 -20.66
CA ARG A 199 4.14 -9.07 -22.01
C ARG A 199 3.62 -8.14 -23.10
N GLU A 200 2.41 -7.59 -22.94
CA GLU A 200 1.87 -6.58 -23.84
C GLU A 200 2.75 -5.32 -23.87
N LEU A 201 3.15 -4.82 -22.70
CA LEU A 201 4.03 -3.66 -22.59
C LEU A 201 5.41 -3.91 -23.19
N ASP A 202 5.97 -5.12 -22.99
CA ASP A 202 7.21 -5.54 -23.62
C ASP A 202 7.09 -5.55 -25.15
N ARG A 203 6.00 -6.12 -25.71
CA ARG A 203 5.76 -6.13 -27.16
C ARG A 203 5.58 -4.73 -27.75
N GLN A 204 4.89 -3.84 -27.03
CA GLN A 204 4.55 -2.52 -27.53
C GLN A 204 5.73 -1.54 -27.47
N PHE A 205 6.53 -1.59 -26.40
CA PHE A 205 7.53 -0.55 -26.13
C PHE A 205 8.94 -1.11 -25.88
N GLY A 206 9.04 -2.34 -25.38
CA GLY A 206 10.31 -2.99 -25.02
C GLY A 206 11.22 -2.08 -24.20
N ALA A 207 12.50 -2.00 -24.59
CA ALA A 207 13.49 -1.15 -23.93
C ALA A 207 13.40 0.35 -24.30
N ASN A 208 12.44 0.76 -25.13
CA ASN A 208 12.32 2.13 -25.62
C ASN A 208 10.96 2.79 -25.27
N PRO A 209 10.50 2.76 -24.01
CA PRO A 209 9.25 3.41 -23.63
C PRO A 209 9.38 4.94 -23.67
N ASN A 210 8.30 5.61 -24.07
CA ASN A 210 8.15 7.05 -23.81
C ASN A 210 7.78 7.27 -22.34
N LEU A 211 8.78 7.42 -21.47
CA LEU A 211 8.58 7.58 -20.02
C LEU A 211 7.85 8.87 -19.63
N ALA A 212 7.78 9.88 -20.51
CA ALA A 212 6.96 11.06 -20.25
C ALA A 212 5.46 10.73 -20.35
N ALA A 213 5.07 9.82 -21.27
CA ALA A 213 3.71 9.32 -21.38
C ALA A 213 3.41 8.15 -20.43
N LEU A 214 4.44 7.35 -20.10
CA LEU A 214 4.37 6.17 -19.26
C LEU A 214 5.28 6.31 -18.02
N PRO A 215 5.04 7.28 -17.13
CA PRO A 215 5.90 7.51 -15.96
C PRO A 215 5.88 6.36 -14.95
N LEU A 216 4.97 5.39 -15.09
CA LEU A 216 4.88 4.20 -14.25
C LEU A 216 5.18 2.91 -15.03
N TYR A 217 5.86 3.01 -16.19
CA TYR A 217 6.11 1.88 -17.08
C TYR A 217 6.63 0.65 -16.33
N CYS A 218 5.85 -0.43 -16.38
CA CYS A 218 6.14 -1.73 -15.80
C CYS A 218 6.40 -1.72 -14.29
N THR A 219 5.87 -0.71 -13.58
CA THR A 219 5.92 -0.60 -12.13
C THR A 219 4.77 -1.41 -11.50
N PRO A 220 5.04 -2.41 -10.64
CA PRO A 220 3.99 -3.18 -9.97
C PRO A 220 3.34 -2.45 -8.81
N PHE A 221 2.01 -2.52 -8.75
CA PHE A 221 1.19 -1.93 -7.69
C PHE A 221 0.33 -2.97 -6.99
N SER A 222 0.11 -2.75 -5.69
CA SER A 222 -1.06 -3.29 -5.00
C SER A 222 -2.10 -2.18 -4.82
N ILE A 223 -3.37 -2.54 -4.72
CA ILE A 223 -4.46 -1.58 -4.54
C ILE A 223 -5.34 -2.07 -3.39
N LYS A 224 -5.59 -1.24 -2.38
CA LYS A 224 -6.51 -1.60 -1.27
C LYS A 224 -7.83 -2.16 -1.84
N ASP A 225 -8.33 -3.25 -1.25
CA ASP A 225 -9.44 -4.04 -1.83
C ASP A 225 -10.81 -3.33 -1.94
N ILE A 226 -10.88 -2.04 -1.60
CA ILE A 226 -12.07 -1.20 -1.77
C ILE A 226 -12.15 -0.51 -3.12
N PHE A 227 -11.05 -0.39 -3.87
CA PHE A 227 -11.06 0.28 -5.18
C PHE A 227 -11.32 -0.72 -6.27
N ASP A 228 -12.28 -0.46 -7.14
CA ASP A 228 -12.67 -1.35 -8.22
C ASP A 228 -11.52 -1.67 -9.19
N THR A 229 -11.39 -2.95 -9.50
CA THR A 229 -10.58 -3.49 -10.60
C THR A 229 -11.44 -4.46 -11.39
N LYS A 230 -11.44 -4.35 -12.72
CA LYS A 230 -12.25 -5.22 -13.59
C LYS A 230 -11.70 -6.63 -13.83
N ASP A 231 -10.46 -6.87 -13.43
CA ASP A 231 -9.67 -8.07 -13.71
C ASP A 231 -9.30 -8.85 -12.43
N MET A 232 -9.78 -8.40 -11.27
CA MET A 232 -9.62 -9.08 -9.99
C MET A 232 -10.85 -8.85 -9.12
N ARG A 233 -11.07 -9.76 -8.17
CA ARG A 233 -11.99 -9.54 -7.04
C ARG A 233 -11.83 -8.13 -6.45
N SER A 234 -12.93 -7.44 -6.17
CA SER A 234 -12.96 -6.12 -5.50
C SER A 234 -14.17 -6.07 -4.57
N THR A 235 -13.96 -6.46 -3.31
CA THR A 235 -15.08 -6.76 -2.39
C THR A 235 -14.98 -6.06 -1.04
N GLY A 236 -13.97 -5.20 -0.86
CA GLY A 236 -13.69 -4.59 0.43
C GLY A 236 -13.26 -5.60 1.50
N GLY A 237 -12.74 -6.77 1.09
CA GLY A 237 -12.27 -7.84 1.97
C GLY A 237 -13.32 -8.89 2.36
N ALA A 238 -14.57 -8.75 1.92
CA ALA A 238 -15.64 -9.65 2.32
C ALA A 238 -15.56 -11.02 1.65
N ASP A 239 -15.77 -12.08 2.44
CA ASP A 239 -15.85 -13.47 2.02
C ASP A 239 -17.32 -13.88 1.77
N VAL A 240 -17.85 -13.45 0.62
CA VAL A 240 -19.22 -13.76 0.20
C VAL A 240 -19.20 -14.43 -1.18
N ALA A 241 -20.19 -15.30 -1.42
CA ALA A 241 -20.45 -15.93 -2.71
C ALA A 241 -21.19 -14.97 -3.67
N TYR A 242 -20.47 -13.96 -4.17
CA TYR A 242 -21.00 -13.00 -5.14
C TYR A 242 -21.33 -13.65 -6.49
N GLY A 243 -22.39 -13.19 -7.15
CA GLY A 243 -22.68 -13.57 -8.54
C GLY A 243 -21.59 -13.14 -9.54
N MET A 244 -20.90 -12.04 -9.23
CA MET A 244 -19.61 -11.65 -9.81
C MET A 244 -18.84 -10.83 -8.78
N ASP A 245 -17.63 -11.26 -8.44
CA ASP A 245 -16.81 -10.62 -7.40
C ASP A 245 -15.82 -9.58 -7.92
N ALA A 246 -15.70 -9.42 -9.25
CA ALA A 246 -14.96 -8.33 -9.90
C ALA A 246 -15.90 -7.23 -10.38
N ALA A 247 -15.42 -5.99 -10.34
CA ALA A 247 -16.19 -4.84 -10.78
C ALA A 247 -16.36 -4.81 -12.31
N PRO A 248 -17.43 -4.22 -12.86
CA PRO A 248 -17.60 -4.09 -14.31
C PRO A 248 -16.58 -3.15 -14.97
N ALA A 249 -15.94 -2.27 -14.19
CA ALA A 249 -14.96 -1.30 -14.65
C ALA A 249 -13.94 -0.98 -13.57
N ASP A 250 -12.83 -0.36 -13.96
CA ASP A 250 -11.83 0.12 -13.00
C ASP A 250 -12.32 1.38 -12.26
N SER A 251 -11.86 1.54 -11.03
CA SER A 251 -11.83 2.84 -10.35
C SER A 251 -10.99 3.84 -11.15
N THR A 252 -11.20 5.14 -10.92
CA THR A 252 -10.55 6.18 -11.73
C THR A 252 -9.04 6.14 -11.53
N ILE A 253 -8.62 5.89 -10.29
CA ILE A 253 -7.22 5.69 -9.93
C ILE A 253 -6.61 4.54 -10.72
N VAL A 254 -7.22 3.35 -10.67
CA VAL A 254 -6.72 2.16 -11.35
C VAL A 254 -6.61 2.39 -12.86
N ALA A 255 -7.61 3.02 -13.47
CA ALA A 255 -7.59 3.35 -14.89
C ALA A 255 -6.44 4.29 -15.26
N GLN A 256 -6.20 5.35 -14.47
CA GLN A 256 -5.09 6.28 -14.72
C GLN A 256 -3.73 5.60 -14.53
N LEU A 257 -3.56 4.82 -13.47
CA LEU A 257 -2.32 4.06 -13.24
C LEU A 257 -1.98 3.16 -14.43
N ARG A 258 -2.96 2.38 -14.92
CA ARG A 258 -2.78 1.52 -16.10
C ARG A 258 -2.44 2.32 -17.36
N ALA A 259 -3.10 3.46 -17.57
CA ALA A 259 -2.81 4.34 -18.69
C ALA A 259 -1.39 4.93 -18.65
N LYS A 260 -0.80 5.06 -17.46
CA LYS A 260 0.61 5.50 -17.27
C LYS A 260 1.62 4.34 -17.22
N GLY A 261 1.19 3.12 -17.54
CA GLY A 261 2.07 1.96 -17.66
C GLY A 261 2.26 1.13 -16.39
N ALA A 262 1.54 1.45 -15.30
CA ALA A 262 1.56 0.63 -14.09
C ALA A 262 0.94 -0.75 -14.32
N ILE A 263 1.43 -1.74 -13.57
CA ILE A 263 0.90 -3.10 -13.55
C ILE A 263 0.21 -3.31 -12.21
N ILE A 264 -1.12 -3.45 -12.23
CA ILE A 264 -1.89 -3.71 -11.02
C ILE A 264 -1.80 -5.20 -10.72
N LEU A 265 -0.86 -5.55 -9.83
CA LEU A 265 -0.45 -6.94 -9.60
C LEU A 265 -1.29 -7.63 -8.52
N ALA A 266 -1.85 -6.87 -7.59
CA ALA A 266 -2.62 -7.44 -6.49
C ALA A 266 -3.61 -6.47 -5.86
N LYS A 267 -4.59 -7.04 -5.18
CA LYS A 267 -5.45 -6.41 -4.20
C LYS A 267 -4.78 -6.53 -2.84
N ALA A 268 -4.68 -5.42 -2.12
CA ALA A 268 -4.07 -5.38 -0.81
C ALA A 268 -5.10 -5.68 0.28
N ASN A 269 -4.72 -6.52 1.25
CA ASN A 269 -5.54 -6.84 2.40
C ASN A 269 -5.81 -5.59 3.25
N LEU A 270 -6.85 -5.62 4.06
CA LEU A 270 -7.38 -4.48 4.77
C LEU A 270 -8.15 -4.88 6.02
N SER A 271 -8.45 -3.92 6.89
CA SER A 271 -9.63 -4.05 7.75
C SER A 271 -10.87 -3.95 6.86
N GLU A 272 -11.70 -4.98 6.88
CA GLU A 272 -12.87 -5.12 6.02
C GLU A 272 -13.75 -3.86 6.02
N TYR A 273 -14.20 -3.44 4.84
CA TYR A 273 -14.98 -2.21 4.64
C TYR A 273 -14.35 -0.96 5.31
N ASN A 274 -13.04 -0.78 5.12
CA ASN A 274 -12.25 0.30 5.73
C ASN A 274 -12.22 0.30 7.26
N GLY A 275 -12.61 -0.80 7.91
CA GLY A 275 -12.79 -0.88 9.36
C GLY A 275 -14.11 -0.27 9.83
N ALA A 276 -15.00 0.08 8.89
CA ALA A 276 -16.33 0.62 9.12
C ALA A 276 -17.41 -0.31 8.57
N SER A 277 -18.08 -1.01 9.48
CA SER A 277 -19.37 -1.62 9.20
C SER A 277 -20.42 -0.55 9.47
N GLY A 278 -20.76 0.27 8.46
CA GLY A 278 -22.00 1.05 8.54
C GLY A 278 -23.20 0.12 8.77
N ASP A 279 -24.41 0.65 8.98
CA ASP A 279 -25.62 -0.19 8.91
C ASP A 279 -25.76 -0.67 7.45
N PRO A 280 -25.56 -1.96 7.14
CA PRO A 280 -25.67 -2.44 5.75
C PRO A 280 -27.12 -2.46 5.26
N GLY A 281 -28.08 -2.01 6.08
CA GLY A 281 -29.50 -2.19 5.86
C GLY A 281 -29.95 -3.63 6.15
N GLY A 282 -31.20 -3.94 5.84
CA GLY A 282 -31.78 -5.26 6.10
C GLY A 282 -32.23 -5.48 7.55
N THR A 283 -32.65 -6.71 7.84
CA THR A 283 -33.25 -7.10 9.13
C THR A 283 -32.23 -7.36 10.24
N ALA A 284 -30.97 -7.62 9.89
CA ALA A 284 -29.89 -7.79 10.86
C ALA A 284 -29.45 -6.42 11.40
N LYS A 285 -29.47 -6.25 12.72
CA LYS A 285 -28.97 -5.06 13.41
C LYS A 285 -27.84 -5.47 14.33
N ALA A 286 -26.67 -4.85 14.15
CA ALA A 286 -25.54 -5.09 15.03
C ALA A 286 -25.81 -4.37 16.36
N ASP A 287 -25.85 -5.12 17.47
CA ASP A 287 -26.05 -4.57 18.81
C ASP A 287 -24.87 -3.69 19.26
N ALA A 288 -23.69 -3.89 18.65
CA ALA A 288 -22.52 -3.04 18.82
C ALA A 288 -21.67 -3.03 17.53
N VAL A 289 -21.20 -1.86 17.12
CA VAL A 289 -20.22 -1.70 16.05
C VAL A 289 -18.86 -1.46 16.69
N VAL A 290 -18.00 -2.47 16.71
CA VAL A 290 -16.62 -2.33 17.21
C VAL A 290 -15.74 -1.92 16.03
N LEU A 291 -15.74 -0.62 15.72
CA LEU A 291 -14.92 -0.01 14.69
C LEU A 291 -13.44 -0.02 15.11
N GLY A 292 -12.57 -0.66 14.32
CA GLY A 292 -11.12 -0.44 14.39
C GLY A 292 -10.45 -0.67 15.75
N ALA A 293 -11.10 -1.25 16.75
CA ALA A 293 -10.51 -1.42 18.08
C ALA A 293 -9.44 -2.54 18.13
N GLY A 294 -9.25 -3.27 17.04
CA GLY A 294 -8.32 -4.40 16.93
C GLY A 294 -7.37 -4.33 15.72
N ASN A 295 -6.61 -5.40 15.55
CA ASN A 295 -5.70 -5.60 14.43
C ASN A 295 -6.48 -5.69 13.11
N SER A 296 -5.87 -5.23 12.01
CA SER A 296 -6.50 -5.34 10.69
C SER A 296 -6.87 -6.78 10.34
N ARG A 297 -8.06 -6.96 9.77
CA ARG A 297 -8.62 -8.26 9.35
C ARG A 297 -9.66 -8.08 8.26
N SER A 298 -9.64 -8.98 7.29
CA SER A 298 -10.77 -9.23 6.40
C SER A 298 -11.23 -10.68 6.49
N THR A 299 -12.50 -10.96 6.22
CA THR A 299 -13.03 -12.34 6.22
C THR A 299 -12.46 -13.16 5.06
N TRP A 300 -12.13 -12.51 3.93
CA TRP A 300 -11.52 -13.16 2.77
C TRP A 300 -10.04 -13.52 2.99
N ALA A 301 -9.22 -12.54 3.38
CA ALA A 301 -7.77 -12.72 3.42
C ALA A 301 -7.22 -12.98 4.84
N GLY A 302 -7.97 -12.65 5.89
CA GLY A 302 -7.56 -12.80 7.29
C GLY A 302 -6.67 -11.66 7.78
N ASN A 303 -5.84 -11.93 8.78
CA ASN A 303 -5.01 -10.94 9.46
C ASN A 303 -3.60 -10.79 8.86
N PRO A 304 -3.20 -9.61 8.34
CA PRO A 304 -1.81 -9.32 8.00
C PRO A 304 -0.94 -9.12 9.25
N CYS A 305 0.37 -9.33 9.10
CA CYS A 305 1.37 -9.09 10.15
C CYS A 305 2.38 -8.02 9.74
N ASN A 306 2.99 -7.37 10.73
CA ASN A 306 4.06 -6.40 10.50
C ASN A 306 5.34 -7.13 9.97
N PRO A 307 5.98 -6.65 8.89
CA PRO A 307 7.16 -7.30 8.33
C PRO A 307 8.43 -7.14 9.19
N TYR A 308 8.47 -6.17 10.10
CA TYR A 308 9.59 -5.98 11.04
C TYR A 308 9.45 -6.86 12.30
N ASP A 309 8.24 -7.26 12.64
CA ASP A 309 7.94 -8.16 13.76
C ASP A 309 6.58 -8.85 13.51
N THR A 310 6.61 -10.12 13.11
CA THR A 310 5.41 -10.88 12.76
C THR A 310 4.54 -11.24 13.97
N GLU A 311 4.97 -10.91 15.20
CA GLU A 311 4.13 -10.98 16.39
C GLU A 311 3.24 -9.74 16.55
N ARG A 312 3.45 -8.70 15.74
CA ARG A 312 2.76 -7.40 15.84
C ARG A 312 1.79 -7.16 14.70
N ALA A 313 0.79 -6.35 15.02
CA ALA A 313 -0.13 -5.79 14.05
C ALA A 313 0.61 -4.83 13.10
N PRO A 314 0.32 -4.87 11.80
CA PRO A 314 0.91 -3.94 10.84
C PRO A 314 0.28 -2.56 10.87
N ALA A 315 -0.91 -2.42 11.46
CA ALA A 315 -1.59 -1.15 11.65
C ALA A 315 -2.67 -1.33 12.73
N GLN A 316 -2.63 -0.51 13.78
CA GLN A 316 -3.68 -0.50 14.82
C GLN A 316 -4.70 0.60 14.49
N ALA A 317 -6.00 0.29 14.62
CA ALA A 317 -7.09 1.25 14.35
C ALA A 317 -7.01 1.92 12.96
N ALA A 318 -6.54 1.18 11.97
CA ALA A 318 -6.37 1.61 10.60
C ALA A 318 -6.58 0.45 9.63
N SER A 319 -7.02 0.76 8.40
CA SER A 319 -7.50 -0.26 7.48
C SER A 319 -6.64 -0.55 6.27
N SER A 320 -5.68 0.28 5.84
CA SER A 320 -4.80 -0.05 4.70
C SER A 320 -3.56 -0.84 5.11
N SER A 321 -3.73 -1.86 5.96
CA SER A 321 -2.65 -2.70 6.46
C SER A 321 -1.88 -3.40 5.35
N GLY A 322 -2.58 -4.06 4.42
CA GLY A 322 -1.95 -4.77 3.31
C GLY A 322 -1.22 -3.83 2.36
N SER A 323 -1.72 -2.62 2.14
CA SER A 323 -1.04 -1.60 1.34
C SER A 323 0.33 -1.27 1.93
N GLY A 324 0.39 -1.03 3.25
CA GLY A 324 1.65 -0.77 3.95
C GLY A 324 2.58 -1.98 3.93
N VAL A 325 2.09 -3.16 4.32
CA VAL A 325 2.92 -4.37 4.41
C VAL A 325 3.47 -4.78 3.02
N SER A 326 2.65 -4.73 1.97
CA SER A 326 3.06 -5.16 0.64
C SER A 326 4.19 -4.30 0.05
N VAL A 327 4.20 -3.00 0.33
CA VAL A 327 5.30 -2.10 -0.09
C VAL A 327 6.54 -2.30 0.77
N ALA A 328 6.37 -2.41 2.11
CA ALA A 328 7.48 -2.55 3.05
C ALA A 328 8.25 -3.87 2.87
N ALA A 329 7.55 -4.96 2.51
CA ALA A 329 8.17 -6.25 2.22
C ALA A 329 8.60 -6.40 0.74
N ASN A 330 8.61 -5.32 -0.04
CA ASN A 330 8.90 -5.31 -1.49
C ASN A 330 8.06 -6.30 -2.31
N LEU A 331 6.82 -6.59 -1.90
CA LEU A 331 5.90 -7.44 -2.69
C LEU A 331 5.32 -6.68 -3.89
N VAL A 332 5.35 -5.35 -3.82
CA VAL A 332 5.09 -4.41 -4.92
C VAL A 332 6.02 -3.17 -4.78
N THR A 333 6.04 -2.30 -5.79
CA THR A 333 6.81 -1.04 -5.73
C THR A 333 6.07 0.03 -4.93
N CYS A 334 4.79 0.23 -5.22
CA CYS A 334 3.92 1.19 -4.56
C CYS A 334 2.53 0.59 -4.34
N SER A 335 1.74 1.20 -3.47
CA SER A 335 0.36 0.83 -3.21
C SER A 335 -0.55 2.05 -3.15
N ILE A 336 -1.80 1.87 -3.55
CA ILE A 336 -2.86 2.83 -3.25
C ILE A 336 -3.58 2.39 -1.99
N CYS A 337 -3.60 3.28 -1.01
CA CYS A 337 -4.32 3.16 0.25
C CYS A 337 -5.58 4.04 0.26
N GLU A 338 -6.36 3.96 1.33
CA GLU A 338 -7.51 4.84 1.56
C GLU A 338 -7.52 5.26 3.03
N GLU A 339 -7.98 6.49 3.29
CA GLU A 339 -8.13 7.04 4.61
C GLU A 339 -9.38 7.90 4.82
N THR A 340 -10.19 7.48 5.78
CA THR A 340 -11.20 8.29 6.47
C THR A 340 -10.59 9.11 7.62
N GLY A 341 -9.79 8.45 8.47
CA GLY A 341 -9.24 9.04 9.71
C GLY A 341 -7.72 8.88 9.89
N GLY A 342 -7.19 7.66 9.73
CA GLY A 342 -5.74 7.37 9.83
C GLY A 342 -5.27 6.17 9.00
N SER A 343 -6.16 5.64 8.16
CA SER A 343 -5.98 4.35 7.49
C SER A 343 -4.89 4.29 6.44
N CYS A 344 -4.32 5.42 6.01
CA CYS A 344 -3.11 5.48 5.19
C CYS A 344 -1.88 5.82 6.05
N ARG A 345 -1.99 6.84 6.91
CA ARG A 345 -0.86 7.33 7.71
C ARG A 345 -0.36 6.31 8.73
N VAL A 346 -1.28 5.62 9.42
CA VAL A 346 -0.92 4.66 10.47
C VAL A 346 -0.21 3.43 9.89
N PRO A 347 -0.70 2.75 8.84
CA PRO A 347 0.06 1.65 8.23
C PRO A 347 1.40 2.12 7.67
N ALA A 348 1.49 3.33 7.09
CA ALA A 348 2.78 3.82 6.61
C ALA A 348 3.80 4.01 7.75
N ALA A 349 3.38 4.60 8.88
CA ALA A 349 4.23 4.79 10.05
C ALA A 349 4.68 3.46 10.66
N TYR A 350 3.78 2.47 10.76
CA TYR A 350 4.07 1.17 11.35
C TYR A 350 4.97 0.29 10.47
N ASN A 351 5.01 0.56 9.16
CA ASN A 351 5.76 -0.22 8.18
C ASN A 351 6.92 0.57 7.53
N GLY A 352 7.28 1.74 8.06
CA GLY A 352 8.45 2.51 7.63
C GLY A 352 8.37 3.05 6.20
N LEU A 353 7.21 3.58 5.79
CA LEU A 353 6.98 4.01 4.41
C LEU A 353 6.80 5.52 4.25
N ALA A 354 7.09 6.00 3.04
CA ALA A 354 6.62 7.29 2.59
C ALA A 354 5.11 7.20 2.27
N ASN A 355 4.36 8.13 2.84
CA ASN A 355 2.93 8.27 2.60
C ASN A 355 2.63 9.66 2.08
N LEU A 356 1.97 9.74 0.91
CA LEU A 356 1.40 10.97 0.42
C LEU A 356 -0.12 10.88 0.54
N ASN A 357 -0.65 11.58 1.54
CA ASN A 357 -2.08 11.79 1.69
C ASN A 357 -2.37 13.26 1.36
N THR A 358 -3.18 13.49 0.34
CA THR A 358 -3.43 14.83 -0.20
C THR A 358 -4.57 15.52 0.56
N GLY A 359 -4.78 16.81 0.29
CA GLY A 359 -6.08 17.42 0.57
C GLY A 359 -7.18 16.60 -0.12
N LYS A 360 -8.37 16.53 0.50
CA LYS A 360 -9.52 15.88 -0.15
C LYS A 360 -9.66 16.40 -1.58
N ALA A 361 -10.08 15.53 -2.49
CA ALA A 361 -10.38 15.82 -3.89
C ALA A 361 -9.21 15.95 -4.87
N ILE A 362 -7.95 15.88 -4.42
CA ILE A 362 -6.83 15.81 -5.38
C ILE A 362 -6.70 14.40 -5.97
N ILE A 363 -6.84 13.36 -5.14
CA ILE A 363 -6.87 11.97 -5.63
C ILE A 363 -8.34 11.53 -5.75
N PRO A 364 -8.81 11.12 -6.93
CA PRO A 364 -10.22 10.79 -7.16
C PRO A 364 -10.64 9.51 -6.46
N PHE A 365 -11.86 9.46 -5.93
CA PHE A 365 -12.40 8.29 -5.20
C PHE A 365 -13.39 7.45 -5.99
N GLY A 366 -13.73 7.83 -7.23
CA GLY A 366 -14.73 7.15 -8.04
C GLY A 366 -14.43 5.66 -8.27
N GLY A 367 -15.38 4.80 -7.92
CA GLY A 367 -15.22 3.34 -7.90
C GLY A 367 -14.52 2.81 -6.64
N GLY A 368 -14.65 3.51 -5.50
CA GLY A 368 -14.18 3.06 -4.19
C GLY A 368 -15.35 2.80 -3.23
N ILE A 369 -15.24 1.76 -2.40
CA ILE A 369 -16.10 1.58 -1.23
C ILE A 369 -15.62 2.55 -0.14
N GLY A 370 -16.44 3.53 0.22
CA GLY A 370 -16.16 4.52 1.26
C GLY A 370 -16.67 4.12 2.65
N ALA A 371 -16.29 4.88 3.66
CA ALA A 371 -16.82 4.82 5.02
C ALA A 371 -17.53 6.12 5.40
N ASP A 372 -16.89 7.27 5.17
CA ASP A 372 -17.50 8.59 5.30
C ASP A 372 -17.14 9.45 4.06
N PRO A 373 -18.08 9.64 3.12
CA PRO A 373 -17.81 10.32 1.87
C PRO A 373 -17.33 11.77 2.07
N PHE A 374 -17.53 12.41 3.23
CA PHE A 374 -17.06 13.77 3.48
C PHE A 374 -15.57 13.85 3.77
N ILE A 375 -14.94 12.78 4.26
CA ILE A 375 -13.52 12.79 4.67
C ILE A 375 -12.67 11.69 4.07
N ASP A 376 -13.30 10.68 3.46
CA ASP A 376 -12.65 9.64 2.68
C ASP A 376 -11.78 10.26 1.58
N ARG A 377 -10.58 9.70 1.45
CA ARG A 377 -9.62 10.04 0.41
C ARG A 377 -8.69 8.87 0.14
N ALA A 378 -8.29 8.72 -1.11
CA ALA A 378 -7.20 7.81 -1.46
C ALA A 378 -5.85 8.40 -1.07
N GLY A 379 -4.87 7.55 -0.83
CA GLY A 379 -3.49 7.92 -0.56
C GLY A 379 -2.50 6.99 -1.25
N ILE A 380 -1.23 7.33 -1.18
CA ILE A 380 -0.15 6.62 -1.87
C ILE A 380 0.89 6.17 -0.86
N HIS A 381 1.21 4.88 -0.87
CA HIS A 381 2.34 4.29 -0.15
C HIS A 381 3.43 3.90 -1.14
N CYS A 382 4.64 4.43 -0.94
CA CYS A 382 5.85 3.97 -1.61
C CYS A 382 7.00 3.97 -0.58
N ARG A 383 8.18 3.46 -0.97
CA ARG A 383 9.37 3.52 -0.10
C ARG A 383 10.01 4.91 -0.06
N THR A 384 9.79 5.73 -1.07
CA THR A 384 10.36 7.09 -1.15
C THR A 384 9.30 8.15 -1.39
N VAL A 385 9.54 9.37 -0.89
CA VAL A 385 8.67 10.54 -1.13
C VAL A 385 8.64 10.90 -2.61
N LYS A 386 9.77 10.71 -3.31
CA LYS A 386 9.84 10.94 -4.76
C LYS A 386 8.91 10.00 -5.53
N ASP A 387 8.89 8.71 -5.20
CA ASP A 387 8.00 7.76 -5.85
C ASP A 387 6.52 8.09 -5.56
N THR A 388 6.16 8.48 -4.33
CA THR A 388 4.77 8.88 -4.04
C THR A 388 4.34 10.11 -4.85
N ALA A 389 5.24 11.07 -5.04
CA ALA A 389 4.97 12.26 -5.85
C ALA A 389 4.86 11.95 -7.36
N ILE A 390 5.71 11.05 -7.89
CA ILE A 390 5.59 10.55 -9.28
C ILE A 390 4.24 9.87 -9.51
N VAL A 391 3.78 9.08 -8.54
CA VAL A 391 2.46 8.43 -8.62
C VAL A 391 1.35 9.48 -8.62
N LEU A 392 1.42 10.50 -7.77
CA LEU A 392 0.42 11.56 -7.75
C LEU A 392 0.35 12.32 -9.09
N ASP A 393 1.49 12.65 -9.69
CA ASP A 393 1.54 13.26 -11.02
C ASP A 393 0.94 12.33 -12.09
N ALA A 394 1.21 11.02 -12.00
CA ALA A 394 0.69 10.02 -12.93
C ALA A 394 -0.84 9.86 -12.88
N LEU A 395 -1.49 10.17 -11.76
CA LEU A 395 -2.95 10.13 -11.62
C LEU A 395 -3.66 11.27 -12.37
N GLN A 396 -2.92 12.28 -12.83
CA GLN A 396 -3.50 13.39 -13.57
C GLN A 396 -3.92 12.96 -14.99
N ASP A 397 -5.21 13.13 -15.28
CA ASP A 397 -5.76 12.99 -16.63
C ASP A 397 -5.28 14.16 -17.51
N PRO A 398 -4.76 13.92 -18.72
CA PRO A 398 -4.26 15.00 -19.59
C PRO A 398 -5.32 16.03 -20.00
N LYS A 399 -6.61 15.66 -19.98
CA LYS A 399 -7.73 16.53 -20.39
C LYS A 399 -8.44 17.13 -19.19
N ARG A 400 -8.67 16.32 -18.14
CA ARG A 400 -9.50 16.68 -16.98
C ARG A 400 -8.69 17.03 -15.73
N GLY A 401 -7.38 16.86 -15.76
CA GLY A 401 -6.57 17.00 -14.54
C GLY A 401 -6.96 15.91 -13.53
N TYR A 402 -7.21 16.31 -12.29
CA TYR A 402 -7.65 15.40 -11.23
C TYR A 402 -9.17 15.20 -11.16
N TYR A 403 -9.94 15.88 -12.03
CA TYR A 403 -11.39 15.80 -12.01
C TYR A 403 -11.93 14.44 -12.47
N ASP A 404 -12.75 13.84 -11.61
CA ASP A 404 -13.48 12.61 -11.84
C ASP A 404 -15.00 12.86 -11.77
N PRO A 405 -15.75 12.63 -12.86
CA PRO A 405 -17.21 12.78 -12.84
C PRO A 405 -17.92 11.81 -11.88
N ARG A 406 -17.24 10.77 -11.39
CA ARG A 406 -17.77 9.84 -10.38
C ARG A 406 -17.49 10.28 -8.94
N ASP A 407 -16.76 11.37 -8.74
CA ASP A 407 -16.42 11.91 -7.43
C ASP A 407 -16.59 13.43 -7.43
N ILE A 408 -17.75 13.88 -6.93
CA ILE A 408 -18.14 15.30 -6.90
C ILE A 408 -17.13 16.20 -6.18
N TYR A 409 -16.33 15.65 -5.26
CA TYR A 409 -15.38 16.44 -4.51
C TYR A 409 -14.23 16.93 -5.38
N THR A 410 -13.86 16.17 -6.42
CA THR A 410 -12.76 16.47 -7.36
C THR A 410 -13.01 17.68 -8.27
N ALA A 411 -14.17 18.33 -8.18
CA ALA A 411 -14.49 19.59 -8.84
C ALA A 411 -13.75 20.78 -8.18
N LEU A 412 -12.42 20.70 -8.10
CA LEU A 412 -11.57 21.69 -7.45
C LEU A 412 -11.27 22.90 -8.36
N PRO A 413 -11.22 24.12 -7.81
CA PRO A 413 -10.59 25.25 -8.49
C PRO A 413 -9.14 24.95 -8.87
N LYS A 414 -8.73 25.31 -10.10
CA LYS A 414 -7.36 25.08 -10.59
C LYS A 414 -6.27 25.66 -9.69
N ALA A 415 -6.58 26.71 -8.93
CA ALA A 415 -5.65 27.35 -7.99
C ALA A 415 -5.25 26.44 -6.81
N LEU A 416 -6.03 25.40 -6.51
CA LEU A 416 -5.72 24.42 -5.45
C LEU A 416 -4.83 23.26 -5.95
N ILE A 417 -4.49 23.24 -7.24
CA ILE A 417 -3.63 22.24 -7.85
C ILE A 417 -2.27 22.87 -8.14
N ALA A 418 -1.19 22.16 -7.85
CA ALA A 418 0.16 22.62 -8.15
C ALA A 418 0.34 22.91 -9.64
N GLN A 419 0.99 24.03 -9.97
CA GLN A 419 1.29 24.41 -11.36
C GLN A 419 2.47 23.63 -11.95
N LYS A 420 3.31 23.05 -11.10
CA LYS A 420 4.43 22.18 -11.45
C LYS A 420 4.14 20.76 -10.98
N PRO A 421 4.72 19.73 -11.62
CA PRO A 421 4.61 18.36 -11.15
C PRO A 421 5.03 18.25 -9.68
N TYR A 422 4.28 17.50 -8.87
CA TYR A 422 4.55 17.26 -7.46
C TYR A 422 5.95 16.67 -7.25
N ALA A 423 6.39 15.80 -8.16
CA ALA A 423 7.73 15.20 -8.12
C ALA A 423 8.86 16.24 -8.20
N SER A 424 8.60 17.46 -8.71
CA SER A 424 9.61 18.53 -8.75
C SER A 424 9.89 19.16 -7.37
N PHE A 425 9.04 18.91 -6.37
CA PHE A 425 9.22 19.38 -4.99
C PHE A 425 9.87 18.32 -4.09
N ALA A 426 10.01 17.07 -4.56
CA ALA A 426 10.63 15.97 -3.83
C ALA A 426 12.07 15.78 -4.32
N GLN A 427 13.02 16.49 -3.70
CA GLN A 427 14.46 16.37 -4.00
C GLN A 427 15.09 15.14 -3.33
#